data_AF-A0A1T4PUR2-F1
#
_entry.id   AF-A0A1T4PUR2-F1
#
_cell.length_a   1.000
_cell.length_b   1.000
_cell.length_c   1.000
_cell.angle_alpha   90.00
_cell.angle_beta   90.00
_cell.angle_gamma   90.00
#
_symmetry.space_group_name_H-M   'P 1'
#
loop_
_entity.id
_entity.type
_entity.pdbx_description
1 polymer ?
#
loop_
_entity_poly.entity_id
_entity_poly.type
_entity_poly.pdbx_seq_one_letter_code
_entity_poly.pdbx_strand_id
1 'polypeptide(L)'
;MYYVAKQLMNAQKSFVLENNFENVSIQDLLSLIKETSYSVIHIRVMGDYHIIYERFINRDQSEERHLGHFLNSKYPCVDMHEYKKLTFEEFVESIQLRGMDSFEITEHKILIDNTDFSKVNLDGIMQEINSMIEN
;
A
#
# COMPACT_ATOMS: atom_id res chain seq x y z
N MET A 1 -9.77 -8.84 2.16
CA MET A 1 -9.06 -8.51 0.92
C MET A 1 -8.84 -9.74 0.04
N TYR A 2 -8.00 -10.73 0.44
CA TYR A 2 -7.65 -11.88 -0.42
C TYR A 2 -8.82 -12.77 -0.86
N TYR A 3 -9.86 -12.92 -0.03
CA TYR A 3 -11.07 -13.63 -0.43
C TYR A 3 -11.70 -13.01 -1.69
N VAL A 4 -11.88 -11.69 -1.72
CA VAL A 4 -12.47 -10.99 -2.87
C VAL A 4 -11.54 -11.06 -4.07
N ALA A 5 -10.22 -10.88 -3.86
CA ALA A 5 -9.22 -11.03 -4.92
C ALA A 5 -9.31 -12.42 -5.57
N LYS A 6 -9.40 -13.49 -4.78
CA LYS A 6 -9.57 -14.87 -5.29
C LYS A 6 -10.83 -15.04 -6.12
N GLN A 7 -11.95 -14.45 -5.69
CA GLN A 7 -13.20 -14.49 -6.47
C GLN A 7 -13.07 -13.77 -7.81
N LEU A 8 -12.43 -12.61 -7.85
CA LEU A 8 -12.16 -11.86 -9.09
C LEU A 8 -11.21 -12.62 -10.02
N MET A 9 -10.16 -13.24 -9.45
CA MET A 9 -9.23 -14.08 -10.19
C MET A 9 -9.94 -15.28 -10.82
N ASN A 10 -10.75 -16.00 -10.05
CA ASN A 10 -11.56 -17.12 -10.55
C ASN A 10 -12.54 -16.70 -11.66
N ALA A 11 -13.02 -15.45 -11.63
CA ALA A 11 -13.89 -14.86 -12.66
C ALA A 11 -13.12 -14.26 -13.84
N GLN A 12 -11.79 -14.41 -13.89
CA GLN A 12 -10.92 -13.87 -14.94
C GLN A 12 -11.09 -12.35 -15.16
N LYS A 13 -11.27 -11.60 -14.06
CA LYS A 13 -11.35 -10.13 -14.10
C LYS A 13 -10.01 -9.51 -13.71
N SER A 14 -9.51 -8.57 -14.49
CA SER A 14 -8.42 -7.68 -14.08
C SER A 14 -8.89 -6.75 -12.97
N PHE A 15 -8.05 -6.53 -11.96
CA PHE A 15 -8.34 -5.62 -10.84
C PHE A 15 -7.04 -5.07 -10.24
N VAL A 16 -7.17 -4.03 -9.43
CA VAL A 16 -6.08 -3.46 -8.63
C VAL A 16 -6.26 -3.88 -7.18
N LEU A 17 -5.17 -4.34 -6.56
CA LEU A 17 -5.11 -4.61 -5.13
C LEU A 17 -4.14 -3.63 -4.49
N GLU A 18 -4.66 -2.71 -3.68
CA GLU A 18 -3.87 -1.66 -3.03
C GLU A 18 -3.83 -1.91 -1.52
N ASN A 19 -2.61 -1.91 -0.97
CA ASN A 19 -2.36 -1.95 0.46
C ASN A 19 -0.90 -1.57 0.76
N ASN A 20 -0.61 -1.27 2.03
CA ASN A 20 0.75 -1.24 2.56
C ASN A 20 1.21 -2.68 2.83
N PHE A 21 1.41 -3.46 1.77
CA PHE A 21 1.77 -4.86 1.89
C PHE A 21 3.04 -5.05 2.73
N GLU A 22 3.03 -6.13 3.49
CA GLU A 22 4.07 -6.49 4.44
C GLU A 22 4.67 -7.84 4.06
N ASN A 23 5.87 -8.13 4.54
CA ASN A 23 6.54 -9.40 4.23
C ASN A 23 5.71 -10.63 4.64
N VAL A 24 4.87 -10.52 5.68
CA VAL A 24 3.94 -11.59 6.09
C VAL A 24 2.92 -11.95 5.00
N SER A 25 2.62 -11.04 4.08
CA SER A 25 1.67 -11.24 2.98
C SER A 25 2.25 -11.95 1.76
N ILE A 26 3.58 -12.07 1.65
CA ILE A 26 4.26 -12.59 0.46
C ILE A 26 3.80 -14.02 0.16
N GLN A 27 3.80 -14.90 1.16
CA GLN A 27 3.48 -16.31 0.95
C GLN A 27 2.03 -16.50 0.49
N ASP A 28 1.08 -15.80 1.11
CA ASP A 28 -0.33 -15.88 0.75
C ASP A 28 -0.59 -15.38 -0.68
N LEU A 29 0.04 -14.26 -1.06
CA LEU A 29 -0.07 -13.72 -2.42
C LEU A 29 0.55 -14.65 -3.46
N LEU A 30 1.75 -15.18 -3.21
CA LEU A 30 2.41 -16.12 -4.13
C LEU A 30 1.58 -17.41 -4.30
N SER A 31 0.98 -17.94 -3.22
CA SER A 31 0.07 -19.08 -3.31
C SER A 31 -1.13 -18.76 -4.18
N LEU A 32 -1.76 -17.60 -3.96
CA LEU A 32 -2.94 -17.17 -4.71
C LEU A 32 -2.64 -16.99 -6.20
N ILE A 33 -1.51 -16.37 -6.54
CA ILE A 33 -1.05 -16.18 -7.92
C ILE A 33 -0.80 -17.54 -8.58
N LYS A 34 -0.11 -18.45 -7.90
CA LYS A 34 0.19 -19.80 -8.40
C LYS A 34 -1.08 -20.62 -8.64
N GLU A 35 -2.05 -20.56 -7.73
CA GLU A 35 -3.32 -21.28 -7.84
C GLU A 35 -4.18 -20.80 -9.00
N THR A 36 -4.12 -19.51 -9.33
CA THR A 36 -5.00 -18.88 -10.32
C THR A 36 -4.33 -18.62 -11.67
N SER A 37 -3.00 -18.82 -11.75
CA SER A 37 -2.18 -18.53 -12.94
C SER A 37 -2.32 -17.09 -13.45
N TYR A 38 -2.52 -16.14 -12.54
CA TYR A 38 -2.64 -14.73 -12.87
C TYR A 38 -1.29 -14.10 -13.23
N SER A 39 -1.29 -13.22 -14.23
CA SER A 39 -0.20 -12.26 -14.43
C SER A 39 -0.34 -11.10 -13.43
N VAL A 40 0.77 -10.63 -12.90
CA VAL A 40 0.82 -9.59 -11.88
C VAL A 40 1.75 -8.47 -12.31
N ILE A 41 1.22 -7.24 -12.26
CA ILE A 41 1.99 -6.01 -12.35
C ILE A 41 2.15 -5.47 -10.94
N HIS A 42 3.38 -5.44 -10.42
CA HIS A 42 3.66 -4.93 -9.09
C HIS A 42 4.08 -3.46 -9.18
N ILE A 43 3.32 -2.59 -8.53
CA ILE A 43 3.63 -1.15 -8.46
C ILE A 43 3.92 -0.81 -7.01
N ARG A 44 5.08 -0.22 -6.74
CA ARG A 44 5.46 0.23 -5.41
C ARG A 44 5.66 1.74 -5.39
N VAL A 45 4.82 2.43 -4.63
CA VAL A 45 4.93 3.87 -4.38
C VAL A 45 5.78 4.07 -3.14
N MET A 46 6.90 4.77 -3.31
CA MET A 46 7.90 5.04 -2.28
C MET A 46 8.14 6.54 -2.18
N GLY A 47 9.02 6.95 -1.28
CA GLY A 47 9.48 8.33 -1.16
C GLY A 47 10.33 8.50 0.08
N ASP A 48 10.86 9.70 0.26
CA ASP A 48 11.62 10.08 1.43
C ASP A 48 10.77 9.92 2.70
N TYR A 49 11.33 9.26 3.71
CA TYR A 49 10.62 8.96 4.96
C TYR A 49 10.15 10.20 5.69
N HIS A 50 10.94 11.27 5.68
CA HIS A 50 10.59 12.51 6.37
C HIS A 50 9.36 13.15 5.70
N ILE A 51 9.37 13.22 4.36
CA ILE A 51 8.24 13.76 3.60
C ILE A 51 6.97 12.90 3.77
N ILE A 52 7.11 11.57 3.75
CA ILE A 52 5.97 10.66 3.98
C ILE A 52 5.43 10.83 5.40
N TYR A 53 6.30 10.95 6.40
CA TYR A 53 5.90 11.15 7.79
C TYR A 53 5.20 12.49 8.00
N GLU A 54 5.67 13.58 7.41
CA GLU A 54 4.97 14.87 7.44
C GLU A 54 3.56 14.77 6.85
N ARG A 55 3.42 14.10 5.69
CA ARG A 55 2.11 13.84 5.07
C ARG A 55 1.23 12.98 5.97
N PHE A 56 1.79 11.95 6.62
CA PHE A 56 1.08 11.10 7.56
C PHE A 56 0.51 11.92 8.73
N ILE A 57 1.33 12.76 9.36
CA ILE A 57 0.91 13.64 10.46
C ILE A 57 -0.17 14.64 10.00
N ASN A 58 0.03 15.30 8.87
CA ASN A 58 -0.93 16.27 8.35
C ASN A 58 -2.28 15.61 8.03
N ARG A 59 -2.26 14.40 7.46
CA ARG A 59 -3.47 13.62 7.18
C ARG A 59 -4.15 13.19 8.47
N ASP A 60 -3.39 12.75 9.46
CA ASP A 60 -3.91 12.32 10.75
C ASP A 60 -4.56 13.48 11.55
N GLN A 61 -4.20 14.73 11.24
CA GLN A 61 -4.84 15.92 11.80
C GLN A 61 -6.06 16.42 10.99
N SER A 62 -6.32 15.85 9.81
CA SER A 62 -7.42 16.27 8.94
C SER A 62 -8.77 15.67 9.37
N GLU A 63 -9.85 16.44 9.24
CA GLU A 63 -11.22 15.98 9.53
C GLU A 63 -11.73 14.92 8.53
N GLU A 64 -11.05 14.77 7.38
CA GLU A 64 -11.38 13.78 6.35
C GLU A 64 -11.01 12.35 6.75
N ARG A 65 -10.09 12.19 7.73
CA ARG A 65 -9.62 10.88 8.14
C ARG A 65 -10.64 10.25 9.09
N HIS A 66 -11.17 9.09 8.69
CA HIS A 66 -12.17 8.39 9.49
C HIS A 66 -11.63 7.98 10.87
N LEU A 67 -12.38 8.30 11.94
CA LEU A 67 -12.02 8.05 13.34
C LEU A 67 -11.61 6.59 13.63
N GLY A 68 -12.19 5.63 12.91
CA GLY A 68 -11.83 4.21 13.00
C GLY A 68 -10.38 3.88 12.59
N HIS A 69 -9.64 4.80 11.99
CA HIS A 69 -8.19 4.65 11.75
C HIS A 69 -7.31 5.11 12.92
N PHE A 70 -7.91 5.79 13.91
CA PHE A 70 -7.22 6.34 15.09
C PHE A 70 -7.59 5.61 16.37
N LEU A 71 -8.80 5.05 16.40
CA LEU A 71 -9.37 4.42 17.57
C LEU A 71 -8.97 2.94 17.61
N ASN A 72 -8.06 2.60 18.51
CA ASN A 72 -7.73 1.21 18.83
C ASN A 72 -8.73 0.54 19.77
N SER A 73 -9.81 1.23 20.15
CA SER A 73 -10.80 0.76 21.11
C SER A 73 -12.10 0.31 20.44
N LYS A 74 -13.13 1.15 20.40
CA LYS A 74 -14.46 0.82 19.87
C LYS A 74 -15.06 2.00 19.12
N TYR A 75 -15.88 1.69 18.13
CA TYR A 75 -16.69 2.67 17.42
C TYR A 75 -18.17 2.51 17.81
N PRO A 76 -18.90 3.60 18.12
CA PRO A 76 -18.42 4.98 18.23
C PRO A 76 -17.56 5.20 19.47
N CYS A 77 -16.58 6.10 19.35
CA CYS A 77 -15.68 6.48 20.43
C CYS A 77 -16.42 7.24 21.52
N VAL A 78 -16.16 6.89 22.77
CA VAL A 78 -16.71 7.57 23.95
C VAL A 78 -15.71 8.55 24.56
N ASP A 79 -14.40 8.39 24.27
CA ASP A 79 -13.29 9.20 24.78
C ASP A 79 -12.23 9.46 23.70
N MET A 80 -12.18 10.69 23.16
CA MET A 80 -11.25 11.09 22.10
C MET A 80 -9.78 11.25 22.56
N HIS A 81 -9.44 10.93 23.81
CA HIS A 81 -8.23 11.41 24.48
C HIS A 81 -6.98 10.52 24.34
N GLU A 82 -7.03 9.38 23.66
CA GLU A 82 -5.89 8.45 23.58
C GLU A 82 -5.27 8.31 22.18
N TYR A 83 -5.16 9.41 21.42
CA TYR A 83 -4.29 9.39 20.23
C TYR A 83 -2.84 9.74 20.62
N LYS A 84 -1.99 8.72 20.78
CA LYS A 84 -0.54 8.91 20.86
C LYS A 84 -0.01 9.09 19.43
N LYS A 85 0.44 10.30 19.12
CA LYS A 85 1.17 10.59 17.88
C LYS A 85 2.45 9.75 17.82
N LEU A 86 2.64 8.97 16.76
CA LEU A 86 3.89 8.25 16.53
C LEU A 86 5.02 9.26 16.32
N THR A 87 6.21 8.97 16.87
CA THR A 87 7.42 9.73 16.49
C THR A 87 7.87 9.34 15.08
N PHE A 88 8.78 10.13 14.51
CA PHE A 88 9.37 9.82 13.21
C PHE A 88 10.12 8.48 13.26
N GLU A 89 10.86 8.21 14.33
CA GLU A 89 11.62 6.99 14.53
C GLU A 89 10.69 5.78 14.67
N GLU A 90 9.63 5.88 15.48
CA GLU A 90 8.61 4.82 15.63
C GLU A 90 7.92 4.52 14.28
N PHE A 91 7.67 5.56 13.47
CA PHE A 91 7.07 5.43 12.14
C PHE A 91 7.98 4.67 11.16
N VAL A 92 9.25 5.07 11.07
CA VAL A 92 10.23 4.43 10.18
C VAL A 92 10.51 3.00 10.62
N GLU A 93 10.70 2.77 11.93
CA GLU A 93 10.92 1.43 12.48
C GLU A 93 9.75 0.50 12.15
N SER A 94 8.51 0.98 12.26
CA SER A 94 7.32 0.20 11.90
C SER A 94 7.33 -0.25 10.43
N ILE A 95 7.68 0.64 9.50
CA ILE A 95 7.75 0.34 8.06
C ILE A 95 8.80 -0.74 7.79
N GLN A 96 10.00 -0.58 8.37
CA GLN A 96 11.13 -1.47 8.16
C GLN A 96 10.91 -2.84 8.79
N LEU A 97 10.42 -2.88 10.02
CA LEU A 97 10.16 -4.13 10.74
C LEU A 97 9.11 -4.99 10.02
N ARG A 98 8.09 -4.34 9.45
CA ARG A 98 7.02 -5.00 8.68
C ARG A 98 7.46 -5.31 7.24
N GLY A 99 8.59 -4.75 6.81
CA GLY A 99 9.18 -4.95 5.49
C GLY A 99 8.38 -4.32 4.36
N MET A 100 7.68 -3.21 4.60
CA MET A 100 6.86 -2.58 3.55
C MET A 100 7.73 -1.95 2.45
N ASP A 101 8.90 -1.44 2.81
CA ASP A 101 9.87 -0.82 1.90
C ASP A 101 10.70 -1.84 1.10
N SER A 102 10.74 -3.08 1.57
CA SER A 102 11.41 -4.23 0.96
C SER A 102 10.45 -5.24 0.33
N PHE A 103 9.14 -5.01 0.45
CA PHE A 103 8.11 -5.92 -0.07
C PHE A 103 8.25 -6.14 -1.59
N GLU A 104 8.24 -7.41 -1.99
CA GLU A 104 8.40 -7.83 -3.38
C GLU A 104 7.78 -9.22 -3.62
N ILE A 105 7.01 -9.35 -4.71
CA ILE A 105 6.36 -10.61 -5.13
C ILE A 105 6.70 -11.02 -6.57
N THR A 106 7.39 -10.16 -7.32
CA THR A 106 7.83 -10.39 -8.71
C THR A 106 9.04 -9.48 -9.01
N GLU A 107 9.92 -9.94 -9.89
CA GLU A 107 11.09 -9.17 -10.36
C GLU A 107 10.69 -7.96 -11.20
N HIS A 108 9.58 -8.08 -11.96
CA HIS A 108 9.06 -7.01 -12.79
C HIS A 108 8.15 -6.10 -11.97
N LYS A 109 8.70 -4.96 -11.52
CA LYS A 109 7.98 -3.98 -10.72
C LYS A 109 8.23 -2.56 -11.20
N ILE A 110 7.19 -1.74 -11.12
CA ILE A 110 7.25 -0.30 -11.38
C ILE A 110 7.48 0.40 -10.05
N LEU A 111 8.58 1.15 -9.94
CA LEU A 111 8.93 1.91 -8.76
C LEU A 111 8.58 3.38 -8.98
N ILE A 112 7.74 3.92 -8.11
CA ILE A 112 7.30 5.32 -8.18
C ILE A 112 7.85 6.06 -6.97
N ASP A 113 8.78 6.98 -7.19
CA ASP A 113 9.20 7.93 -6.15
C ASP A 113 8.22 9.10 -6.09
N ASN A 114 7.49 9.18 -4.98
CA ASN A 114 6.50 10.21 -4.67
C ASN A 114 7.02 11.20 -3.61
N THR A 115 8.33 11.32 -3.42
CA THR A 115 8.93 12.36 -2.57
C THR A 115 8.43 13.75 -2.98
N ASP A 116 8.40 14.00 -4.29
CA ASP A 116 7.84 15.21 -4.89
C ASP A 116 6.81 14.83 -5.95
N PHE A 117 5.53 14.92 -5.60
CA PHE A 117 4.43 14.52 -6.48
C PHE A 117 4.43 15.27 -7.81
N SER A 118 4.93 16.51 -7.84
CA SER A 118 4.99 17.32 -9.07
C SER A 118 5.94 16.75 -10.13
N LYS A 119 6.86 15.87 -9.72
CA LYS A 119 7.82 15.20 -10.61
C LYS A 119 7.36 13.82 -11.08
N VAL A 120 6.23 13.32 -10.55
CA VAL A 120 5.71 12.01 -10.94
C VAL A 120 5.14 12.08 -12.35
N ASN A 121 5.77 11.37 -13.28
CA ASN A 121 5.30 11.24 -14.66
C ASN A 121 4.21 10.17 -14.78
N LEU A 122 2.96 10.56 -14.46
CA LEU A 122 1.81 9.66 -14.54
C LEU A 122 1.60 9.08 -15.95
N ASP A 123 1.78 9.90 -17.00
CA ASP A 123 1.61 9.44 -18.38
C ASP A 123 2.62 8.33 -18.74
N GLY A 124 3.87 8.50 -18.33
CA GLY A 124 4.92 7.48 -18.52
C GLY A 124 4.62 6.18 -17.77
N ILE A 125 4.15 6.29 -16.52
CA ILE A 125 3.74 5.12 -15.73
C ILE A 125 2.58 4.39 -16.41
N MET A 126 1.59 5.11 -16.91
CA MET A 126 0.45 4.51 -17.61
C MET A 126 0.87 3.83 -18.92
N GLN A 127 1.82 4.40 -19.66
CA GLN A 127 2.39 3.77 -20.84
C GLN A 127 3.11 2.46 -20.50
N GLU A 128 3.90 2.45 -19.43
CA GLU A 128 4.60 1.25 -18.95
C GLU A 128 3.61 0.15 -18.56
N ILE A 129 2.57 0.49 -17.77
CA ILE A 129 1.50 -0.45 -17.39
C ILE A 129 0.81 -1.04 -18.63
N ASN A 130 0.42 -0.20 -19.60
CA ASN A 130 -0.24 -0.68 -20.81
C ASN A 130 0.65 -1.66 -21.60
N SER A 131 1.95 -1.36 -21.70
CA SER A 131 2.90 -2.27 -22.36
C SER A 131 3.00 -3.63 -21.67
N MET A 132 2.86 -3.69 -20.34
CA MET A 132 2.86 -4.95 -19.58
C MET A 132 1.54 -5.73 -19.70
N ILE A 133 0.43 -5.05 -20.01
CA ILE A 133 -0.88 -5.71 -20.24
C ILE A 133 -0.99 -6.30 -21.65
N GLU A 134 -0.34 -5.66 -22.64
CA GLU A 134 -0.36 -6.07 -24.05
C GLU A 134 0.60 -7.24 -24.38
N ASN A 135 1.52 -7.58 -23.47
CA ASN A 135 2.45 -8.71 -23.57
C ASN A 135 1.89 -9.99 -22.94
#